data_AF-A0A101D1P4-F1
#
_entry.id   AF-A0A101D1P4-F1
#
_cell.length_a   1.000
_cell.length_b   1.000
_cell.length_c   1.000
_cell.angle_alpha   90.00
_cell.angle_beta   90.00
_cell.angle_gamma   90.00
#
_symmetry.space_group_name_H-M   'P 1'
#
loop_
_entity.id
_entity.type
_entity.pdbx_description
1 polymer ?
#
loop_
_entity_poly.entity_id
_entity_poly.type
_entity_poly.pdbx_seq_one_letter_code
_entity_poly.pdbx_strand_id
1 'polypeptide(L)'
;MLSAEASDPNRLGWMQGFPPPPKRIIGQPDSNYFSFPKMRWTVCHFRELLPTKQVSRGLGAPVPFSYRGMWWSLHNEHGAFAARGVHGQTIYIDPTPLPAYQAVAEYLMEKAQS
;
A
#
# COMPACT_ATOMS: atom_id res chain seq x y z
N MET A 1 -24.70 1.84 -0.42
CA MET A 1 -23.38 1.92 -1.08
C MET A 1 -23.52 1.46 -2.53
N LEU A 2 -22.75 2.01 -3.48
CA LEU A 2 -22.80 1.53 -4.87
C LEU A 2 -22.09 0.17 -4.99
N SER A 3 -22.55 -0.68 -5.91
CA SER A 3 -21.86 -1.94 -6.24
C SER A 3 -20.55 -1.69 -6.99
N ALA A 4 -19.75 -2.75 -7.17
CA ALA A 4 -18.53 -2.70 -7.98
C ALA A 4 -18.84 -2.30 -9.44
N GLU A 5 -19.94 -2.76 -10.03
CA GLU A 5 -20.32 -2.35 -11.38
C GLU A 5 -20.83 -0.91 -11.42
N ALA A 6 -21.70 -0.54 -10.47
CA ALA A 6 -22.33 0.79 -10.45
C ALA A 6 -21.34 1.93 -10.10
N SER A 7 -20.18 1.58 -9.51
CA SER A 7 -19.11 2.53 -9.20
C SER A 7 -17.94 2.48 -10.19
N ASP A 8 -18.07 1.75 -11.31
CA ASP A 8 -17.01 1.64 -12.31
C ASP A 8 -16.65 3.02 -12.90
N PRO A 9 -15.37 3.45 -12.83
CA PRO A 9 -14.98 4.77 -13.29
C PRO A 9 -15.14 4.97 -14.80
N ASN A 10 -15.01 3.90 -15.60
CA ASN A 10 -15.23 3.96 -17.04
C ASN A 10 -16.71 4.15 -17.36
N ARG A 11 -17.60 3.48 -16.60
CA ARG A 11 -19.04 3.63 -16.76
C ARG A 11 -19.54 5.01 -16.34
N LEU A 12 -18.95 5.57 -15.30
CA LEU A 12 -19.24 6.94 -14.84
C LEU A 12 -18.60 8.02 -15.75
N GLY A 13 -17.65 7.63 -16.60
CA GLY A 13 -16.99 8.51 -17.56
C GLY A 13 -15.99 9.48 -16.92
N TRP A 14 -15.43 9.15 -15.76
CA TRP A 14 -14.42 9.99 -15.10
C TRP A 14 -13.17 10.11 -15.97
N MET A 15 -12.67 11.34 -16.15
CA MET A 15 -11.43 11.64 -16.85
C MET A 15 -11.35 11.10 -18.31
N GLN A 16 -12.51 10.90 -18.96
CA GLN A 16 -12.58 10.48 -20.36
C GLN A 16 -12.75 11.66 -21.31
N GLY A 17 -12.08 11.59 -22.47
CA GLY A 17 -12.07 12.63 -23.51
C GLY A 17 -10.94 13.65 -23.33
N PHE A 18 -10.82 14.60 -24.27
CA PHE A 18 -9.82 15.66 -24.21
C PHE A 18 -10.40 17.01 -24.69
N PRO A 19 -10.56 18.00 -23.79
CA PRO A 19 -10.48 17.88 -22.33
C PRO A 19 -11.64 17.04 -21.77
N PRO A 20 -11.50 16.38 -20.61
CA PRO A 20 -12.63 15.72 -19.97
C PRO A 20 -13.76 16.73 -19.66
N PRO A 21 -15.05 16.32 -19.68
CA PRO A 21 -16.15 17.19 -19.34
C PRO A 21 -15.97 17.81 -17.94
N PRO A 22 -16.28 19.10 -17.70
CA PRO A 22 -16.00 19.77 -16.42
C PRO A 22 -16.53 19.04 -15.19
N LYS A 23 -17.74 18.45 -15.27
CA LYS A 23 -18.36 17.68 -14.17
C LYS A 23 -17.76 16.28 -13.97
N ARG A 24 -16.84 15.88 -14.83
CA ARG A 24 -16.17 14.56 -14.88
C ARG A 24 -14.65 14.66 -14.67
N ILE A 25 -14.18 15.83 -14.26
CA ILE A 25 -12.78 16.04 -13.87
C ILE A 25 -12.62 15.62 -12.40
N ILE A 26 -11.52 14.92 -12.13
CA ILE A 26 -11.02 14.60 -10.80
C ILE A 26 -9.72 15.37 -10.64
N GLY A 27 -9.65 16.30 -9.70
CA GLY A 27 -8.47 17.14 -9.53
C GLY A 27 -8.66 18.24 -8.49
N GLN A 28 -7.67 19.13 -8.41
CA GLN A 28 -7.71 20.35 -7.61
C GLN A 28 -8.51 21.44 -8.36
N PRO A 29 -9.21 22.37 -7.66
CA PRO A 29 -9.27 22.56 -6.21
C PRO A 29 -10.30 21.69 -5.48
N ASP A 30 -11.12 20.93 -6.23
CA ASP A 30 -12.29 20.23 -5.69
C ASP A 30 -11.96 19.22 -4.57
N SER A 31 -10.68 18.83 -4.42
CA SER A 31 -10.09 18.00 -3.34
C SER A 31 -10.86 16.72 -2.97
N ASN A 32 -11.86 16.35 -3.77
CA ASN A 32 -12.78 15.23 -3.55
C ASN A 32 -12.31 13.96 -4.29
N TYR A 33 -11.04 13.93 -4.73
CA TYR A 33 -10.45 12.78 -5.41
C TYR A 33 -10.43 11.53 -4.52
N PHE A 34 -10.45 11.68 -3.19
CA PHE A 34 -10.58 10.58 -2.23
C PHE A 34 -12.03 10.18 -1.89
N SER A 35 -13.04 10.88 -2.41
CA SER A 35 -14.44 10.54 -2.14
C SER A 35 -14.91 9.40 -3.04
N PHE A 36 -15.66 8.45 -2.49
CA PHE A 36 -16.32 7.43 -3.30
C PHE A 36 -17.43 8.07 -4.17
N PRO A 37 -17.60 7.70 -5.46
CA PRO A 37 -16.90 6.64 -6.19
C PRO A 37 -15.59 7.07 -6.88
N LYS A 38 -15.25 8.36 -6.93
CA LYS A 38 -14.05 8.91 -7.60
C LYS A 38 -12.75 8.24 -7.15
N MET A 39 -12.69 7.86 -5.88
CA MET A 39 -11.57 7.12 -5.29
C MET A 39 -11.11 5.91 -6.12
N ARG A 40 -12.04 5.20 -6.80
CA ARG A 40 -11.70 4.03 -7.63
C ARG A 40 -10.84 4.36 -8.85
N TRP A 41 -11.05 5.53 -9.46
CA TRP A 41 -10.16 6.04 -10.51
C TRP A 41 -8.86 6.57 -9.90
N THR A 42 -8.99 7.38 -8.86
CA THR A 42 -7.89 8.09 -8.19
C THR A 42 -6.76 7.18 -7.75
N VAL A 43 -7.03 6.05 -7.09
CA VAL A 43 -5.96 5.16 -6.57
C VAL A 43 -5.13 4.51 -7.68
N CYS A 44 -5.68 4.41 -8.89
CA CYS A 44 -4.96 3.89 -10.07
C CYS A 44 -4.18 4.99 -10.81
N HIS A 45 -4.59 6.26 -10.67
CA HIS A 45 -4.05 7.40 -11.43
C HIS A 45 -3.44 8.47 -10.51
N PHE A 46 -3.08 8.10 -9.27
CA PHE A 46 -2.65 9.03 -8.23
C PHE A 46 -1.44 9.88 -8.63
N ARG A 47 -0.57 9.30 -9.46
CA ARG A 47 0.61 9.95 -10.04
C ARG A 47 0.27 11.12 -10.98
N GLU A 48 -0.95 11.18 -11.51
CA GLU A 48 -1.42 12.28 -12.36
C GLU A 48 -1.93 13.46 -11.53
N LEU A 49 -2.29 13.24 -10.26
CA LEU A 49 -2.90 14.26 -9.41
C LEU A 49 -1.92 14.95 -8.48
N LEU A 50 -0.92 14.22 -7.98
CA LEU A 50 -0.02 14.68 -6.94
C LEU A 50 1.44 14.30 -7.25
N PRO A 51 2.42 15.05 -6.72
CA PRO A 51 3.82 14.66 -6.81
C PRO A 51 4.04 13.25 -6.27
N THR A 52 4.70 12.39 -7.05
CA THR A 52 5.10 11.06 -6.61
C THR A 52 6.60 10.87 -6.79
N LYS A 53 7.21 10.08 -5.90
CA LYS A 53 8.58 9.61 -6.05
C LYS A 53 8.55 8.14 -6.46
N GLN A 54 9.32 7.78 -7.48
CA GLN A 54 9.51 6.36 -7.81
C GLN A 54 10.28 5.68 -6.68
N VAL A 55 9.75 4.57 -6.19
CA VAL A 55 10.45 3.68 -5.25
C VAL A 55 11.04 2.52 -6.06
N SER A 56 12.35 2.33 -5.97
CA SER A 56 13.03 1.23 -6.67
C SER A 56 12.58 -0.11 -6.09
N ARG A 57 12.45 -1.12 -6.97
CA ARG A 57 12.13 -2.50 -6.60
C ARG A 57 13.40 -3.33 -6.27
N GLY A 58 14.58 -2.70 -6.28
CA GLY A 58 15.88 -3.36 -6.22
C GLY A 58 16.41 -3.77 -7.61
N LEU A 59 17.68 -4.16 -7.68
CA LEU A 59 18.33 -4.64 -8.92
C LEU A 59 18.13 -6.15 -9.16
N GLY A 60 17.70 -6.89 -8.13
CA GLY A 60 17.51 -8.34 -8.19
C GLY A 60 16.23 -8.76 -8.91
N ALA A 61 16.20 -10.01 -9.36
CA ALA A 61 14.98 -10.65 -9.81
C ALA A 61 13.96 -10.74 -8.64
N PRO A 62 12.65 -10.67 -8.90
CA PRO A 62 11.66 -10.96 -7.88
C PRO A 62 11.87 -12.38 -7.33
N VAL A 63 11.97 -12.50 -6.01
CA VAL A 63 12.01 -13.78 -5.32
C VAL A 63 10.59 -14.22 -4.97
N PRO A 64 10.22 -15.49 -5.25
CA PRO A 64 8.91 -16.01 -4.89
C PRO A 64 8.80 -16.15 -3.36
N PHE A 65 7.62 -15.88 -2.82
CA PHE A 65 7.35 -16.14 -1.40
C PHE A 65 7.09 -17.63 -1.18
N SER A 66 7.60 -18.17 -0.08
CA SER A 66 7.29 -19.55 0.33
C SER A 66 6.11 -19.54 1.29
N TYR A 67 5.22 -20.54 1.18
CA TYR A 67 4.06 -20.65 2.07
C TYR A 67 4.20 -21.85 3.00
N ARG A 68 4.13 -21.62 4.32
CA ARG A 68 4.16 -22.67 5.34
C ARG A 68 3.35 -22.27 6.56
N GLY A 69 2.55 -23.20 7.10
CA GLY A 69 1.83 -22.98 8.36
C GLY A 69 0.90 -21.77 8.35
N MET A 70 0.28 -21.48 7.21
CA MET A 70 -0.57 -20.29 6.97
C MET A 70 0.16 -18.94 6.83
N TRP A 71 1.49 -18.96 6.79
CA TRP A 71 2.32 -17.77 6.63
C TRP A 71 3.11 -17.78 5.33
N TRP A 72 3.28 -16.61 4.74
CA TRP A 72 4.21 -16.34 3.65
C TRP A 72 5.55 -15.89 4.22
N SER A 73 6.64 -16.57 3.89
CA SER A 73 8.01 -16.09 4.11
C SER A 73 8.46 -15.26 2.90
N LEU A 74 8.87 -14.01 3.13
CA LEU A 74 9.16 -13.05 2.06
C LEU A 74 10.58 -13.18 1.51
N HIS A 75 11.46 -13.89 2.23
CA HIS A 75 12.88 -14.07 1.88
C HIS A 75 13.62 -12.75 1.63
N ASN A 76 13.21 -11.69 2.33
CA ASN A 76 13.98 -10.45 2.37
C ASN A 76 15.11 -10.58 3.40
N GLU A 77 16.04 -9.62 3.39
CA GLU A 77 17.20 -9.59 4.29
C GLU A 77 16.82 -9.62 5.77
N HIS A 78 15.63 -9.13 6.09
CA HIS A 78 15.09 -9.07 7.45
C HIS A 78 14.39 -10.36 7.90
N GLY A 79 14.24 -11.37 7.03
CA GLY A 79 13.52 -12.59 7.35
C GLY A 79 12.02 -12.38 7.60
N ALA A 80 11.44 -11.33 7.02
CA ALA A 80 10.05 -10.97 7.27
C ALA A 80 9.07 -12.02 6.74
N PHE A 81 7.91 -12.09 7.40
CA PHE A 81 6.82 -12.99 7.06
C PHE A 81 5.46 -12.30 7.17
N ALA A 82 4.47 -12.78 6.42
CA ALA A 82 3.17 -12.14 6.34
C ALA A 82 2.00 -13.12 6.20
N ALA A 83 0.81 -12.69 6.60
CA ALA A 83 -0.45 -13.37 6.35
C ALA A 83 -1.41 -12.43 5.61
N ARG A 84 -2.28 -12.96 4.74
CA ARG A 84 -3.24 -12.18 3.97
C ARG A 84 -4.67 -12.70 4.15
N GLY A 85 -5.58 -11.80 4.52
CA GLY A 85 -7.00 -12.08 4.66
C GLY A 85 -7.76 -11.97 3.33
N VAL A 86 -8.92 -12.63 3.24
CA VAL A 86 -9.77 -12.71 2.04
C VAL A 86 -10.22 -11.34 1.54
N HIS A 87 -10.46 -10.38 2.43
CA HIS A 87 -10.85 -9.01 2.06
C HIS A 87 -9.66 -8.03 2.00
N GLY A 88 -8.45 -8.55 1.81
CA GLY A 88 -7.27 -7.73 1.55
C GLY A 88 -6.58 -7.13 2.77
N GLN A 89 -6.83 -7.64 3.98
CA GLN A 89 -6.00 -7.35 5.16
C GLN A 89 -4.64 -8.03 5.02
N THR A 90 -3.57 -7.42 5.53
CA THR A 90 -2.25 -8.04 5.63
C THR A 90 -1.69 -7.83 7.03
N ILE A 91 -1.19 -8.92 7.62
CA ILE A 91 -0.31 -8.87 8.80
C ILE A 91 1.11 -9.03 8.27
N TYR A 92 2.01 -8.09 8.58
CA TYR A 92 3.43 -8.13 8.22
C TYR A 92 4.25 -8.11 9.50
N ILE A 93 5.15 -9.08 9.66
CA ILE A 93 6.03 -9.20 10.82
C ILE A 93 7.46 -9.17 10.31
N ASP A 94 8.20 -8.16 10.79
CA ASP A 94 9.64 -8.07 10.65
C ASP A 94 10.28 -8.50 11.97
N PRO A 95 11.00 -9.63 12.03
CA PRO A 95 11.65 -10.06 13.26
C PRO A 95 12.90 -9.25 13.58
N THR A 96 13.40 -8.42 12.64
CA THR A 96 14.56 -7.56 12.87
C THR A 96 14.12 -6.32 13.65
N PRO A 97 14.57 -6.12 14.90
CA PRO A 97 14.27 -4.90 15.63
C PRO A 97 14.94 -3.70 14.94
N LEU A 98 14.27 -2.55 14.91
CA LEU A 98 14.97 -1.31 14.51
C LEU A 98 16.13 -1.06 15.49
N PRO A 99 17.26 -0.47 15.04
CA PRO A 99 18.44 -0.27 15.89
C PRO A 99 18.13 0.40 17.25
N ALA A 100 17.17 1.32 17.27
CA ALA A 100 16.72 1.96 18.51
C ALA A 100 16.07 0.98 19.51
N TYR A 101 15.27 0.02 19.05
CA TYR A 101 14.67 -1.00 19.91
C TYR A 101 15.70 -2.01 20.39
N GLN A 102 16.69 -2.33 19.56
CA GLN A 102 17.79 -3.20 19.96
C GLN A 102 18.61 -2.58 21.10
N ALA A 103 18.98 -1.30 20.98
CA ALA A 103 19.70 -0.58 22.03
C ALA A 103 18.92 -0.53 23.36
N VAL A 104 17.61 -0.33 23.29
CA VAL A 104 16.74 -0.36 24.49
C VAL A 104 16.69 -1.77 25.09
N ALA A 105 16.56 -2.81 24.26
CA ALA A 105 16.54 -4.19 24.74
C ALA A 105 17.88 -4.55 25.43
N GLU A 106 19.02 -4.19 24.84
CA GLU A 106 20.35 -4.41 25.42
C GLU A 106 20.49 -3.72 26.78
N TYR A 107 20.09 -2.44 26.88
CA TYR A 107 20.09 -1.71 28.14
C TYR A 107 19.22 -2.35 29.23
N LEU A 108 18.01 -2.79 28.86
CA LEU A 108 17.10 -3.44 29.81
C LEU A 108 17.64 -4.79 30.28
N MET A 109 18.29 -5.55 29.40
CA MET A 109 18.91 -6.83 29.76
C MET A 109 20.14 -6.65 30.65
N GLU A 110 20.93 -5.60 30.43
CA GLU A 110 22.03 -5.20 31.32
C GLU A 110 21.52 -4.83 32.72
N LYS A 111 20.46 -4.01 32.80
CA LYS A 111 19.83 -3.62 34.08
C LYS A 111 19.16 -4.76 34.82
N ALA A 112 18.71 -5.80 34.13
CA ALA A 112 18.12 -6.98 34.76
C ALA A 112 19.16 -7.87 35.46
N GLN A 113 20.46 -7.65 35.22
CA GLN A 113 21.56 -8.40 35.83
C GLN A 113 22.24 -7.67 37.00
N SER A 114 21.81 -6.43 37.30
CA SER A 114 22.30 -5.59 38.41
C SER A 114 21.31 -5.54 39.57
#